data_AF-A0A089KKM1-F1
#
_entry.id   AF-A0A089KKM1-F1
#
_cell.length_a   1.000
_cell.length_b   1.000
_cell.length_c   1.000
_cell.angle_alpha   90.00
_cell.angle_beta   90.00
_cell.angle_gamma   90.00
#
_symmetry.space_group_name_H-M   'P 1'
#
loop_
_entity.id
_entity.type
_entity.pdbx_description
1 polymer ?
#
loop_
_entity_poly.entity_id
_entity_poly.type
_entity_poly.pdbx_seq_one_letter_code
_entity_poly.pdbx_strand_id
1 'polypeptide(L)'
;MEQRSGIKGRRQERIRSLLDEQPEAAPLPLYELNEDTASFREWAQQPERREHAHEPDPEKLWKQSRGGWMHEGDGGDGGRPRFTGGFVRRTIASVLVFGAVWGIFMAREPWAVRAQSFITDALSNDMDFAAARVWYETHFEGAPSFIPIFGEDEIPAEKVSASHNLSAPLEGDILRSFADTLYGVEIMPSADSSGSVTVKSVDTGRVLSVSKEAQGGIRIVIRHTGSLTAEYGHLTGTRLSADDWVESGDTVGWMQETENNAAPLLFFAVMKDKTYIDPAEVVSFD
;
A
#
# COMPACT_ATOMS: atom_id res chain seq x y z
N MET A 1 -21.96 79.95 -1.77
CA MET A 1 -21.57 78.93 -0.77
C MET A 1 -22.84 78.33 -0.15
N GLU A 2 -23.61 77.45 -0.80
CA GLU A 2 -24.81 76.82 -0.18
C GLU A 2 -25.23 75.50 -0.86
N GLN A 3 -24.31 74.55 -1.05
CA GLN A 3 -24.69 73.20 -1.56
C GLN A 3 -24.27 72.02 -0.65
N ARG A 4 -23.55 72.29 0.45
CA ARG A 4 -23.05 71.22 1.35
C ARG A 4 -24.00 70.84 2.50
N SER A 5 -25.08 71.61 2.73
CA SER A 5 -26.01 71.34 3.85
C SER A 5 -26.99 70.19 3.55
N GLY A 6 -27.45 70.06 2.30
CA GLY A 6 -28.47 69.07 1.92
C GLY A 6 -28.02 67.60 1.88
N ILE A 7 -26.72 67.32 2.00
CA ILE A 7 -26.17 65.95 2.03
C ILE A 7 -26.14 65.41 3.47
N LYS A 8 -25.93 66.29 4.46
CA LYS A 8 -25.88 65.92 5.88
C LYS A 8 -27.28 65.62 6.43
N GLY A 9 -28.29 66.42 6.05
CA GLY A 9 -29.69 66.18 6.41
C GLY A 9 -30.21 64.83 5.89
N ARG A 10 -29.95 64.52 4.61
CA ARG A 10 -30.36 63.23 4.00
C ARG A 10 -29.70 62.01 4.65
N ARG A 11 -28.46 62.13 5.13
CA ARG A 11 -27.80 61.04 5.87
C ARG A 11 -28.39 60.87 7.26
N GLN A 12 -28.75 61.95 7.94
CA GLN A 12 -29.38 61.88 9.26
C GLN A 12 -30.81 61.35 9.18
N GLU A 13 -31.57 61.71 8.16
CA GLU A 13 -32.91 61.15 7.92
C GLU A 13 -32.87 59.66 7.60
N ARG A 14 -31.87 59.18 6.83
CA ARG A 14 -31.66 57.74 6.61
C ARG A 14 -31.23 56.99 7.86
N ILE A 15 -30.41 57.58 8.72
CA ILE A 15 -30.02 56.95 9.98
C ILE A 15 -31.21 56.92 10.94
N ARG A 16 -32.05 57.96 10.93
CA ARG A 16 -33.26 58.04 11.74
C ARG A 16 -34.34 57.07 11.25
N SER A 17 -34.52 56.93 9.94
CA SER A 17 -35.43 55.92 9.38
C SER A 17 -34.95 54.51 9.68
N LEU A 18 -33.65 54.23 9.66
CA LEU A 18 -33.09 52.92 10.05
C LEU A 18 -33.20 52.64 11.55
N LEU A 19 -33.36 53.67 12.39
CA LEU A 19 -33.54 53.53 13.84
C LEU A 19 -35.02 53.38 14.21
N ASP A 20 -35.94 54.01 13.46
CA ASP A 20 -37.40 53.87 13.63
C ASP A 20 -37.95 52.62 12.90
N GLU A 21 -37.33 52.15 11.81
CA GLU A 21 -37.65 50.88 11.12
C GLU A 21 -36.91 49.68 11.72
N GLN A 22 -36.46 49.76 12.98
CA GLN A 22 -36.09 48.56 13.69
C GLN A 22 -37.37 47.97 14.31
N PRO A 23 -38.06 47.00 13.66
CA PRO A 23 -39.05 46.22 14.36
C PRO A 23 -38.32 45.61 15.56
N GLU A 24 -38.93 45.77 16.72
CA GLU A 24 -38.59 45.12 17.97
C GLU A 24 -38.04 43.73 17.63
N ALA A 25 -36.73 43.58 17.81
CA ALA A 25 -36.04 42.36 17.46
C ALA A 25 -36.68 41.27 18.31
N ALA A 26 -37.56 40.49 17.70
CA ALA A 26 -37.94 39.20 18.24
C ALA A 26 -36.62 38.53 18.64
N PRO A 27 -36.47 38.06 19.89
CA PRO A 27 -35.29 37.30 20.24
C PRO A 27 -35.18 36.21 19.18
N LEU A 28 -34.03 36.14 18.51
CA LEU A 28 -33.67 35.01 17.67
C LEU A 28 -34.06 33.75 18.45
N PRO A 29 -34.58 32.68 17.81
CA PRO A 29 -34.63 31.41 18.50
C PRO A 29 -33.17 31.10 18.82
N LEU A 30 -32.77 31.39 20.07
CA LEU A 30 -31.86 30.52 20.77
C LEU A 30 -32.43 29.14 20.47
N TYR A 31 -31.59 28.24 19.96
CA TYR A 31 -31.92 26.84 20.01
C TYR A 31 -32.38 26.59 21.45
N GLU A 32 -33.70 26.53 21.67
CA GLU A 32 -34.28 25.84 22.78
C GLU A 32 -33.78 24.42 22.55
N LEU A 33 -32.68 24.08 23.23
CA LEU A 33 -32.42 22.71 23.61
C LEU A 33 -33.76 22.24 24.15
N ASN A 34 -34.43 21.40 23.36
CA ASN A 34 -35.71 20.83 23.70
C ASN A 34 -35.57 20.34 25.14
N GLU A 35 -36.25 20.97 26.10
CA GLU A 35 -36.16 20.63 27.53
C GLU A 35 -36.79 19.25 27.82
N ASP A 36 -37.03 18.44 26.79
CA ASP A 36 -37.17 16.99 26.87
C ASP A 36 -35.82 16.25 26.93
N THR A 37 -34.69 16.95 27.05
CA THR A 37 -33.51 16.33 27.66
C THR A 37 -33.81 16.16 29.13
N ALA A 38 -34.40 15.01 29.48
CA ALA A 38 -34.51 14.50 30.83
C ALA A 38 -33.31 14.98 31.63
N SER A 39 -33.58 15.84 32.60
CA SER A 39 -32.51 16.52 33.32
C SER A 39 -31.57 15.45 33.86
N PHE A 40 -30.26 15.70 33.90
CA PHE A 40 -29.28 14.77 34.49
C PHE A 40 -29.70 14.32 35.92
N ARG A 41 -30.56 15.11 36.57
CA ARG A 41 -31.20 14.83 37.87
C ARG A 41 -32.42 13.88 37.79
N GLU A 42 -33.16 13.83 36.69
CA GLU A 42 -34.22 12.83 36.40
C GLU A 42 -33.64 11.48 35.96
N TRP A 43 -32.53 11.47 35.22
CA TRP A 43 -31.80 10.24 34.90
C TRP A 43 -31.28 9.54 36.17
N ALA A 44 -30.94 10.34 37.19
CA ALA A 44 -30.52 9.85 38.51
C ALA A 44 -31.68 9.45 39.45
N GLN A 45 -32.94 9.76 39.10
CA GLN A 45 -34.11 9.53 39.95
C GLN A 45 -35.15 8.56 39.36
N GLN A 46 -34.88 7.94 38.20
CA GLN A 46 -35.73 6.84 37.75
C GLN A 46 -35.63 5.67 38.75
N PRO A 47 -36.74 5.28 39.41
CA PRO A 47 -36.74 4.07 40.20
C PRO A 47 -36.58 2.90 39.23
N GLU A 48 -35.47 2.18 39.39
CA GLU A 48 -35.12 0.88 38.81
C GLU A 48 -36.33 0.08 38.30
N ARG A 49 -36.80 0.37 37.08
CA ARG A 49 -37.42 -0.63 36.20
C ARG A 49 -36.41 -0.94 35.12
N ARG A 50 -35.28 -1.50 35.55
CA ARG A 50 -34.46 -2.35 34.70
C ARG A 50 -35.29 -3.60 34.40
N GLU A 51 -36.16 -3.53 33.41
CA GLU A 51 -36.40 -4.73 32.62
C GLU A 51 -35.06 -5.03 31.95
N HIS A 52 -34.34 -6.00 32.51
CA HIS A 52 -33.16 -6.59 31.89
C HIS A 52 -33.62 -7.26 30.58
N ALA A 53 -33.86 -6.46 29.53
CA ALA A 53 -33.79 -6.94 28.18
C ALA A 53 -32.37 -7.49 28.03
N HIS A 54 -32.24 -8.82 28.04
CA HIS A 54 -30.99 -9.49 27.73
C HIS A 54 -30.52 -8.95 26.38
N GLU A 55 -29.46 -8.15 26.37
CA GLU A 55 -28.75 -7.86 25.14
C GLU A 55 -28.39 -9.21 24.51
N PRO A 56 -28.85 -9.48 23.27
CA PRO A 56 -28.55 -10.76 22.64
C PRO A 56 -27.04 -10.88 22.49
N ASP A 57 -26.50 -11.87 23.18
CA ASP A 57 -25.07 -12.18 23.24
C ASP A 57 -24.43 -12.15 21.83
N PRO A 58 -23.42 -11.30 21.60
CA PRO A 58 -22.78 -11.17 20.30
C PRO A 58 -22.17 -12.49 19.81
N GLU A 59 -21.74 -13.39 20.72
CA GLU A 59 -21.30 -14.73 20.33
C GLU A 59 -22.43 -15.57 19.76
N LYS A 60 -23.66 -15.45 20.29
CA LYS A 60 -24.81 -16.21 19.80
C LYS A 60 -25.23 -15.71 18.42
N LEU A 61 -25.25 -14.41 18.21
CA LEU A 61 -25.50 -13.82 16.89
C LEU A 61 -24.45 -14.25 15.88
N TRP A 62 -23.18 -14.27 16.28
CA TRP A 62 -22.10 -14.73 15.42
C TRP A 62 -22.19 -16.23 15.11
N LYS A 63 -22.47 -17.08 16.10
CA LYS A 63 -22.67 -18.53 15.92
C LYS A 63 -23.89 -18.86 15.05
N GLN A 64 -24.97 -18.08 15.15
CA GLN A 64 -26.12 -18.19 14.24
C GLN A 64 -25.75 -17.77 12.80
N SER A 65 -24.98 -16.68 12.64
CA SER A 65 -24.54 -16.21 11.33
C SER A 65 -23.52 -17.15 10.64
N ARG A 66 -22.76 -17.93 11.42
CA ARG A 66 -21.81 -18.96 10.93
C ARG A 66 -22.50 -20.03 10.07
N GLY A 67 -23.73 -20.39 10.41
CA GLY A 67 -24.49 -21.41 9.68
C GLY A 67 -24.79 -21.03 8.23
N GLY A 68 -24.87 -19.73 7.92
CA GLY A 68 -25.14 -19.23 6.56
C GLY A 68 -23.96 -19.39 5.58
N TRP A 69 -22.72 -19.53 6.10
CA TRP A 69 -21.53 -19.71 5.29
C TRP A 69 -21.07 -21.18 5.20
N MET A 70 -21.43 -22.02 6.18
CA MET A 70 -20.99 -23.42 6.24
C MET A 70 -22.02 -24.45 5.74
N HIS A 71 -23.29 -24.11 5.54
CA HIS A 71 -24.25 -24.98 4.82
C HIS A 71 -24.11 -24.92 3.27
N GLU A 72 -22.94 -24.47 2.82
CA GLU A 72 -22.31 -24.54 1.48
C GLU A 72 -22.16 -25.92 0.81
N GLY A 73 -22.63 -26.98 1.45
CA GLY A 73 -22.25 -28.33 1.04
C GLY A 73 -22.50 -29.36 2.11
N ASP A 74 -23.77 -29.66 2.37
CA ASP A 74 -24.31 -31.02 2.48
C ASP A 74 -25.78 -30.93 2.89
N GLY A 75 -26.66 -31.70 2.23
CA GLY A 75 -28.09 -31.74 2.51
C GLY A 75 -28.97 -31.61 1.27
N GLY A 76 -29.33 -32.75 0.68
CA GLY A 76 -30.06 -32.84 -0.58
C GLY A 76 -31.48 -32.27 -0.60
N ASP A 77 -31.76 -31.51 -1.64
CA ASP A 77 -32.95 -31.59 -2.49
C ASP A 77 -32.61 -30.86 -3.80
N GLY A 78 -33.17 -31.24 -4.95
CA GLY A 78 -32.79 -30.85 -6.31
C GLY A 78 -33.05 -29.39 -6.71
N GLY A 79 -32.82 -28.42 -5.82
CA GLY A 79 -32.87 -26.98 -6.08
C GLY A 79 -31.50 -26.43 -6.45
N ARG A 80 -31.40 -25.76 -7.60
CA ARG A 80 -30.17 -25.15 -8.13
C ARG A 80 -29.39 -24.36 -7.05
N PRO A 81 -28.06 -24.53 -6.93
CA PRO A 81 -27.27 -23.88 -5.88
C PRO A 81 -27.38 -22.36 -5.96
N ARG A 82 -27.77 -21.72 -4.85
CA ARG A 82 -28.00 -20.26 -4.76
C ARG A 82 -26.74 -19.44 -5.03
N PHE A 83 -25.56 -20.04 -4.95
CA PHE A 83 -24.27 -19.41 -5.25
C PHE A 83 -24.09 -19.16 -6.75
N THR A 84 -24.70 -19.97 -7.62
CA THR A 84 -24.68 -19.72 -9.08
C THR A 84 -25.48 -18.48 -9.45
N GLY A 85 -26.58 -18.18 -8.75
CA GLY A 85 -27.40 -16.99 -9.04
C GLY A 85 -26.65 -15.68 -8.77
N GLY A 86 -25.92 -15.60 -7.65
CA GLY A 86 -25.09 -14.45 -7.33
C GLY A 86 -23.89 -14.30 -8.28
N PHE A 87 -23.22 -15.41 -8.58
CA PHE A 87 -22.11 -15.43 -9.53
C PHE A 87 -22.55 -15.03 -10.94
N VAL A 88 -23.65 -15.60 -11.46
CA VAL A 88 -24.17 -15.32 -12.80
C VAL A 88 -24.60 -13.85 -12.92
N ARG A 89 -25.23 -13.25 -11.91
CA ARG A 89 -25.58 -11.81 -11.94
C ARG A 89 -24.34 -10.92 -12.03
N ARG A 90 -23.27 -11.25 -11.30
CA ARG A 90 -21.99 -10.52 -11.35
C ARG A 90 -21.33 -10.67 -12.72
N THR A 91 -21.34 -11.86 -13.30
CA THR A 91 -20.80 -12.12 -14.64
C THR A 91 -21.59 -11.37 -15.71
N ILE A 92 -22.92 -11.37 -15.64
CA ILE A 92 -23.77 -10.61 -16.58
C ILE A 92 -23.49 -9.11 -16.45
N ALA A 93 -23.41 -8.57 -15.23
CA ALA A 93 -23.07 -7.17 -15.01
C ALA A 93 -21.69 -6.81 -15.58
N SER A 94 -20.67 -7.66 -15.37
CA SER A 94 -19.32 -7.47 -15.92
C SER A 94 -19.32 -7.48 -17.45
N VAL A 95 -20.00 -8.46 -18.08
CA VAL A 95 -20.12 -8.54 -19.54
C VAL A 95 -20.85 -7.33 -20.11
N LEU A 96 -21.88 -6.82 -19.44
CA LEU A 96 -22.59 -5.60 -19.85
C LEU A 96 -21.70 -4.37 -19.81
N VAL A 97 -20.93 -4.18 -18.72
CA VAL A 97 -19.99 -3.06 -18.59
C VAL A 97 -18.89 -3.16 -19.65
N PHE A 98 -18.33 -4.35 -19.84
CA PHE A 98 -17.32 -4.59 -20.87
C PHE A 98 -17.86 -4.32 -22.28
N GLY A 99 -19.06 -4.80 -22.58
CA GLY A 99 -19.74 -4.54 -23.86
C GLY A 99 -20.04 -3.06 -24.09
N ALA A 100 -20.38 -2.31 -23.03
CA ALA A 100 -20.58 -0.87 -23.11
C ALA A 100 -19.28 -0.11 -23.44
N VAL A 101 -18.17 -0.44 -22.75
CA VAL A 101 -16.85 0.13 -23.05
C VAL A 101 -16.44 -0.23 -24.48
N TRP A 102 -16.59 -1.49 -24.88
CA TRP A 102 -16.32 -1.93 -26.25
C TRP A 102 -17.13 -1.15 -27.30
N GLY A 103 -18.43 -0.95 -27.05
CA GLY A 103 -19.31 -0.16 -27.92
C GLY A 103 -18.88 1.30 -28.04
N ILE A 104 -18.45 1.93 -26.93
CA ILE A 104 -17.90 3.29 -26.92
C ILE A 104 -16.63 3.38 -27.76
N PHE A 105 -15.77 2.36 -27.73
CA PHE A 105 -14.54 2.32 -28.54
C PHE A 105 -14.81 2.06 -30.03
N MET A 106 -15.93 1.40 -30.36
CA MET A 106 -16.32 1.14 -31.74
C MET A 106 -17.06 2.34 -32.39
N ALA A 107 -17.70 3.18 -31.57
CA ALA A 107 -18.42 4.36 -32.04
C ALA A 107 -17.47 5.46 -32.53
N ARG A 108 -17.71 5.98 -33.74
CA ARG A 108 -16.93 7.06 -34.37
C ARG A 108 -17.61 8.42 -34.24
N GLU A 109 -18.19 8.68 -33.07
CA GLU A 109 -18.88 9.94 -32.78
C GLU A 109 -17.99 10.86 -31.93
N PRO A 110 -18.12 12.20 -32.04
CA PRO A 110 -17.26 13.13 -31.31
C PRO A 110 -17.39 13.04 -29.78
N TRP A 111 -18.52 12.57 -29.26
CA TRP A 111 -18.69 12.29 -27.83
C TRP A 111 -17.94 11.03 -27.39
N ALA A 112 -17.82 10.04 -28.29
CA ALA A 112 -17.13 8.78 -28.00
C ALA A 112 -15.63 9.02 -27.80
N VAL A 113 -15.03 9.96 -28.53
CA VAL A 113 -13.61 10.35 -28.36
C VAL A 113 -13.34 10.86 -26.94
N ARG A 114 -14.24 11.67 -26.37
CA ARG A 114 -14.11 12.17 -24.99
C ARG A 114 -14.27 11.05 -23.95
N ALA A 115 -15.18 10.13 -24.18
CA ALA A 115 -15.37 8.97 -23.30
C ALA A 115 -14.17 8.01 -23.37
N GLN A 116 -13.65 7.75 -24.57
CA GLN A 116 -12.45 6.93 -24.79
C GLN A 116 -11.24 7.53 -24.07
N SER A 117 -11.00 8.84 -24.21
CA SER A 117 -9.86 9.49 -23.53
C SER A 117 -9.96 9.36 -22.01
N PHE A 118 -11.15 9.55 -21.45
CA PHE A 118 -11.37 9.39 -20.00
C PHE A 118 -11.14 7.95 -19.53
N ILE A 119 -11.64 6.96 -20.27
CA ILE A 119 -11.44 5.53 -19.94
C ILE A 119 -9.97 5.15 -20.03
N THR A 120 -9.26 5.60 -21.06
CA THR A 120 -7.81 5.35 -21.21
C THR A 120 -7.01 6.02 -20.11
N ASP A 121 -7.35 7.25 -19.75
CA ASP A 121 -6.71 8.00 -18.67
C ASP A 121 -6.89 7.29 -17.32
N ALA A 122 -8.12 6.89 -16.99
CA ALA A 122 -8.43 6.16 -15.76
C ALA A 122 -7.79 4.76 -15.66
N LEU A 123 -7.49 4.12 -16.80
CA LEU A 123 -6.83 2.80 -16.84
C LEU A 123 -5.29 2.89 -16.88
N SER A 124 -4.73 4.04 -17.24
CA SER A 124 -3.28 4.20 -17.45
C SER A 124 -2.60 5.02 -16.37
N ASN A 125 -3.33 5.95 -15.74
CA ASN A 125 -2.80 6.83 -14.71
C ASN A 125 -3.25 6.39 -13.32
N ASP A 126 -2.40 6.69 -12.33
CA ASP A 126 -2.73 6.45 -10.92
C ASP A 126 -3.94 7.30 -10.50
N MET A 127 -4.83 6.71 -9.71
CA MET A 127 -6.03 7.37 -9.23
C MET A 127 -5.69 8.47 -8.20
N ASP A 128 -6.29 9.66 -8.35
CA ASP A 128 -6.17 10.73 -7.36
C ASP A 128 -7.02 10.42 -6.13
N PHE A 129 -6.38 9.81 -5.12
CA PHE A 129 -7.01 9.45 -3.85
C PHE A 129 -7.44 10.66 -3.02
N ALA A 130 -6.83 11.84 -3.21
CA ALA A 130 -7.24 13.06 -2.53
C ALA A 130 -8.57 13.58 -3.08
N ALA A 131 -8.73 13.56 -4.41
CA ALA A 131 -10.00 13.92 -5.05
C ALA A 131 -11.13 12.93 -4.65
N ALA A 132 -10.83 11.63 -4.60
CA ALA A 132 -11.78 10.62 -4.17
C ALA A 132 -12.23 10.82 -2.70
N ARG A 133 -11.30 11.20 -1.82
CA ARG A 133 -11.60 11.52 -0.42
C ARG A 133 -12.56 12.69 -0.31
N VAL A 134 -12.30 13.81 -0.99
CA VAL A 134 -13.17 15.00 -0.96
C VAL A 134 -14.58 14.68 -1.42
N TRP A 135 -14.71 13.94 -2.54
CA TRP A 135 -16.02 13.51 -3.03
C TRP A 135 -16.75 12.65 -1.99
N TYR A 136 -16.03 11.72 -1.35
CA TYR A 136 -16.60 10.84 -0.35
C TYR A 136 -17.05 11.60 0.90
N GLU A 137 -16.19 12.45 1.49
CA GLU A 137 -16.52 13.29 2.65
C GLU A 137 -17.73 14.21 2.39
N THR A 138 -17.91 14.63 1.13
CA THR A 138 -19.07 15.45 0.73
C THR A 138 -20.38 14.64 0.69
N HIS A 139 -20.31 13.35 0.32
CA HIS A 139 -21.51 12.50 0.18
C HIS A 139 -21.79 11.63 1.41
N PHE A 140 -20.78 11.38 2.23
CA PHE A 140 -20.81 10.55 3.42
C PHE A 140 -20.07 11.32 4.50
N GLU A 141 -20.74 11.59 5.63
CA GLU A 141 -20.31 12.49 6.72
C GLU A 141 -19.06 12.00 7.49
N GLY A 142 -17.94 11.80 6.80
CA GLY A 142 -16.65 11.37 7.35
C GLY A 142 -15.96 10.30 6.52
N ALA A 143 -14.62 10.33 6.55
CA ALA A 143 -13.80 9.28 5.94
C ALA A 143 -14.07 7.93 6.63
N PRO A 144 -14.24 6.85 5.85
CA PRO A 144 -14.48 5.54 6.41
C PRO A 144 -13.25 5.06 7.18
N SER A 145 -13.44 4.62 8.43
CA SER A 145 -12.35 4.08 9.28
C SER A 145 -11.71 2.79 8.75
N PHE A 146 -12.27 2.19 7.70
CA PHE A 146 -11.76 0.98 7.05
C PHE A 146 -10.78 1.25 5.89
N ILE A 147 -10.53 2.52 5.55
CA ILE A 147 -9.54 2.89 4.54
C ILE A 147 -8.39 3.64 5.24
N PRO A 148 -7.28 2.95 5.57
CA PRO A 148 -6.17 3.54 6.31
C PRO A 148 -5.60 4.81 5.64
N ILE A 149 -5.61 4.88 4.31
CA ILE A 149 -5.11 6.02 3.53
C ILE A 149 -5.93 7.32 3.72
N PHE A 150 -7.11 7.27 4.36
CA PHE A 150 -7.95 8.44 4.64
C PHE A 150 -7.95 8.85 6.13
N GLY A 151 -7.24 8.13 7.01
CA GLY A 151 -7.39 8.30 8.46
C GLY A 151 -6.30 9.11 9.16
N GLU A 152 -5.14 9.30 8.55
CA GLU A 152 -3.96 9.78 9.28
C GLU A 152 -3.33 10.96 8.52
N ASP A 153 -2.93 12.00 9.26
CA ASP A 153 -1.90 12.94 8.81
C ASP A 153 -0.80 12.10 8.16
N GLU A 154 -0.41 12.41 6.93
CA GLU A 154 0.58 11.65 6.15
C GLU A 154 1.78 11.35 7.05
N ILE A 155 1.79 10.18 7.68
CA ILE A 155 2.97 9.64 8.32
C ILE A 155 3.80 9.33 7.08
N PRO A 156 4.82 10.14 6.76
CA PRO A 156 5.61 9.87 5.58
C PRO A 156 6.11 8.46 5.83
N ALA A 157 5.78 7.52 4.92
CA ALA A 157 6.14 6.13 5.08
C ALA A 157 7.60 6.12 5.55
N GLU A 158 7.79 5.80 6.82
CA GLU A 158 9.11 5.84 7.41
C GLU A 158 9.81 4.72 6.69
N LYS A 159 10.57 5.09 5.65
CA LYS A 159 11.53 4.20 5.05
C LYS A 159 12.38 3.85 6.25
N VAL A 160 12.16 2.66 6.80
CA VAL A 160 13.00 2.06 7.81
C VAL A 160 14.35 1.99 7.15
N SER A 161 15.10 3.08 7.29
CA SER A 161 16.52 3.16 7.04
C SER A 161 17.08 2.54 8.30
N ALA A 162 16.82 1.24 8.47
CA ALA A 162 17.71 0.42 9.26
C ALA A 162 19.09 0.76 8.70
N SER A 163 20.01 1.20 9.57
CA SER A 163 21.40 1.31 9.19
C SER A 163 21.78 -0.02 8.57
N HIS A 164 21.88 -0.07 7.23
CA HIS A 164 22.10 -1.30 6.50
C HIS A 164 23.54 -1.72 6.79
N ASN A 165 23.72 -2.48 7.88
CA ASN A 165 24.95 -3.21 8.10
C ASN A 165 24.90 -4.40 7.15
N LEU A 166 25.41 -4.19 5.94
CA LEU A 166 25.54 -5.27 4.96
C LEU A 166 26.53 -6.28 5.51
N SER A 167 26.09 -7.53 5.59
CA SER A 167 26.95 -8.63 6.01
C SER A 167 27.77 -9.13 4.82
N ALA A 168 29.02 -9.51 5.05
CA ALA A 168 29.81 -10.14 4.00
C ALA A 168 29.13 -11.44 3.51
N PRO A 169 29.10 -11.68 2.18
CA PRO A 169 28.50 -12.89 1.63
C PRO A 169 29.30 -14.15 1.97
N LEU A 170 30.61 -14.01 2.21
CA LEU A 170 31.50 -15.04 2.74
C LEU A 170 32.74 -14.38 3.39
N GLU A 171 33.41 -15.11 4.28
CA GLU A 171 34.71 -14.73 4.87
C GLU A 171 35.83 -15.11 3.91
N GLY A 172 36.64 -14.15 3.46
CA GLY A 172 37.62 -14.37 2.41
C GLY A 172 38.41 -13.14 2.01
N ASP A 173 39.48 -13.38 1.24
CA ASP A 173 40.34 -12.35 0.70
C ASP A 173 39.89 -11.94 -0.71
N ILE A 174 39.87 -10.63 -0.98
CA ILE A 174 39.60 -10.10 -2.31
C ILE A 174 40.83 -10.34 -3.21
N LEU A 175 40.69 -11.21 -4.21
CA LEU A 175 41.74 -11.47 -5.19
C LEU A 175 41.75 -10.47 -6.34
N ARG A 176 40.56 -10.07 -6.82
CA ARG A 176 40.42 -9.04 -7.85
C ARG A 176 39.55 -7.92 -7.34
N SER A 177 40.11 -6.73 -7.38
CA SER A 177 39.44 -5.51 -6.92
C SER A 177 38.46 -4.99 -7.96
N PHE A 178 37.51 -4.16 -7.51
CA PHE A 178 36.56 -3.50 -8.39
C PHE A 178 37.26 -2.62 -9.44
N ALA A 179 38.40 -2.02 -9.10
CA ALA A 179 39.17 -1.18 -10.01
C ALA A 179 39.66 -1.92 -11.27
N ASP A 180 39.87 -3.23 -11.19
CA ASP A 180 40.39 -4.04 -12.31
C ASP A 180 39.28 -4.48 -13.27
N THR A 181 38.09 -4.75 -12.74
CA THR A 181 36.97 -5.29 -13.51
C THR A 181 35.97 -4.20 -13.91
N LEU A 182 35.81 -3.15 -13.09
CA LEU A 182 34.80 -2.09 -13.16
C LEU A 182 33.34 -2.56 -12.98
N TYR A 183 33.13 -3.82 -12.60
CA TYR A 183 31.79 -4.38 -12.44
C TYR A 183 31.61 -5.21 -11.16
N GLY A 184 32.67 -5.68 -10.50
CA GLY A 184 32.55 -6.45 -9.26
C GLY A 184 33.90 -6.90 -8.69
N VAL A 185 33.86 -7.60 -7.56
CA VAL A 185 35.04 -8.19 -6.91
C VAL A 185 35.03 -9.70 -7.03
N GLU A 186 36.21 -10.30 -7.11
CA GLU A 186 36.38 -11.75 -6.98
C GLU A 186 36.95 -12.05 -5.59
N ILE A 187 36.21 -12.83 -4.80
CA ILE A 187 36.55 -13.16 -3.42
C ILE A 187 36.95 -14.63 -3.36
N MET A 188 38.13 -14.89 -2.81
CA MET A 188 38.58 -16.24 -2.47
C MET A 188 38.24 -16.54 -1.01
N PRO A 189 37.49 -17.60 -0.71
CA PRO A 189 37.13 -17.94 0.66
C PRO A 189 38.38 -18.27 1.48
N SER A 190 38.42 -17.80 2.72
CA SER A 190 39.51 -18.09 3.67
C SER A 190 39.50 -19.58 4.01
N ALA A 191 40.59 -20.26 3.67
CA ALA A 191 40.66 -21.71 3.64
C ALA A 191 40.87 -22.32 5.04
N ASP A 192 39.76 -22.79 5.64
CA ASP A 192 39.70 -23.96 6.55
C ASP A 192 38.52 -24.89 6.18
N SER A 193 37.81 -24.59 5.09
CA SER A 193 36.63 -25.34 4.64
C SER A 193 36.98 -26.23 3.46
N SER A 194 37.62 -27.38 3.72
CA SER A 194 37.84 -28.46 2.74
C SER A 194 36.49 -29.09 2.34
N GLY A 195 35.71 -28.38 1.52
CA GLY A 195 34.36 -28.78 1.13
C GLY A 195 33.55 -27.69 0.42
N SER A 196 32.22 -27.88 0.40
CA SER A 196 31.25 -26.96 -0.18
C SER A 196 31.18 -25.66 0.62
N VAL A 197 31.51 -24.52 0.02
CA VAL A 197 31.45 -23.19 0.63
C VAL A 197 30.06 -22.59 0.41
N THR A 198 29.39 -22.19 1.47
CA THR A 198 28.05 -21.59 1.40
C THR A 198 28.16 -20.08 1.27
N VAL A 199 27.41 -19.50 0.33
CA VAL A 199 27.33 -18.06 0.11
C VAL A 199 26.05 -17.54 0.76
N LYS A 200 26.18 -16.48 1.55
CA LYS A 200 25.10 -15.84 2.30
C LYS A 200 24.61 -14.56 1.62
N SER A 201 23.36 -14.20 1.88
CA SER A 201 22.76 -12.96 1.42
C SER A 201 23.31 -11.78 2.23
N VAL A 202 23.74 -10.71 1.56
CA VAL A 202 24.31 -9.54 2.25
C VAL A 202 23.25 -8.73 2.99
N ASP A 203 21.99 -8.82 2.56
CA ASP A 203 20.86 -8.12 3.16
C ASP A 203 19.53 -8.82 2.82
N THR A 204 18.44 -8.38 3.44
CA THR A 204 17.09 -8.83 3.13
C THR A 204 16.66 -8.29 1.76
N GLY A 205 16.06 -9.16 0.94
CA GLY A 205 15.69 -8.82 -0.42
C GLY A 205 14.87 -9.88 -1.15
N ARG A 206 14.59 -9.59 -2.42
CA ARG A 206 13.86 -10.47 -3.34
C ARG A 206 14.73 -10.88 -4.51
N VAL A 207 14.72 -12.16 -4.84
CA VAL A 207 15.46 -12.72 -5.97
C VAL A 207 14.82 -12.24 -7.28
N LEU A 208 15.58 -11.55 -8.11
CA LEU A 208 15.12 -11.08 -9.42
C LEU A 208 15.29 -12.16 -10.49
N SER A 209 16.40 -12.88 -10.47
CA SER A 209 16.70 -13.89 -11.47
C SER A 209 17.74 -14.88 -11.00
N VAL A 210 17.58 -16.13 -11.43
CA VAL A 210 18.57 -17.20 -11.31
C VAL A 210 18.90 -17.64 -12.73
N SER A 211 20.15 -17.50 -13.14
CA SER A 211 20.61 -17.75 -14.51
C SER A 211 21.87 -18.61 -14.52
N LYS A 212 22.08 -19.36 -15.60
CA LYS A 212 23.30 -20.15 -15.79
C LYS A 212 24.31 -19.35 -16.60
N GLU A 213 25.54 -19.24 -16.09
CA GLU A 213 26.64 -18.55 -16.74
C GLU A 213 27.21 -19.41 -17.89
N ALA A 214 27.72 -18.75 -18.93
CA ALA A 214 28.32 -19.43 -20.08
C ALA A 214 29.54 -20.29 -19.71
N GLN A 215 30.22 -19.94 -18.61
CA GLN A 215 31.42 -20.60 -18.10
C GLN A 215 31.11 -21.79 -17.18
N GLY A 216 29.83 -22.09 -16.92
CA GLY A 216 29.41 -23.28 -16.18
C GLY A 216 28.92 -23.04 -14.75
N GLY A 217 28.92 -21.80 -14.25
CA GLY A 217 28.38 -21.42 -12.94
C GLY A 217 26.90 -20.98 -12.97
N ILE A 218 26.35 -20.67 -11.80
CA ILE A 218 25.03 -20.05 -11.62
C ILE A 218 25.25 -18.62 -11.13
N ARG A 219 24.46 -17.69 -11.69
CA ARG A 219 24.36 -16.31 -11.27
C ARG A 219 23.00 -16.01 -10.70
N ILE A 220 22.97 -15.41 -9.52
CA ILE A 220 21.77 -14.99 -8.82
C ILE A 220 21.81 -13.48 -8.64
N VAL A 221 20.72 -12.81 -8.96
CA VAL A 221 20.57 -11.37 -8.79
C VAL A 221 19.48 -11.13 -7.75
N ILE A 222 19.82 -10.42 -6.68
CA ILE A 222 18.91 -10.14 -5.55
C ILE A 222 18.75 -8.63 -5.42
N ARG A 223 17.50 -8.17 -5.40
CA ARG A 223 17.18 -6.78 -5.07
C ARG A 223 16.99 -6.68 -3.57
N HIS A 224 17.90 -5.98 -2.92
CA HIS A 224 17.82 -5.69 -1.51
C HIS A 224 17.00 -4.43 -1.26
N THR A 225 16.78 -4.15 0.02
CA THR A 225 16.23 -2.90 0.50
C THR A 225 17.18 -1.72 0.19
N GLY A 226 16.69 -0.48 0.26
CA GLY A 226 17.53 0.71 -0.01
C GLY A 226 17.96 0.93 -1.47
N SER A 227 17.24 0.37 -2.46
CA SER A 227 17.58 0.44 -3.90
C SER A 227 18.91 -0.24 -4.27
N LEU A 228 19.39 -1.15 -3.43
CA LEU A 228 20.60 -1.92 -3.67
C LEU A 228 20.25 -3.21 -4.43
N THR A 229 21.08 -3.61 -5.38
CA THR A 229 20.98 -4.91 -6.07
C THR A 229 22.33 -5.59 -6.02
N ALA A 230 22.38 -6.83 -5.53
CA ALA A 230 23.60 -7.62 -5.48
C ALA A 230 23.55 -8.76 -6.49
N GLU A 231 24.68 -9.04 -7.13
CA GLU A 231 24.88 -10.20 -7.99
C GLU A 231 25.87 -11.17 -7.33
N TYR A 232 25.51 -12.44 -7.34
CA TYR A 232 26.32 -13.56 -6.85
C TYR A 232 26.57 -14.50 -8.03
N GLY A 233 27.79 -14.56 -8.52
CA GLY A 233 28.19 -15.38 -9.68
C GLY A 233 29.07 -16.56 -9.29
N HIS A 234 29.39 -17.40 -10.27
CA HIS A 234 30.26 -18.58 -10.11
C HIS A 234 29.77 -19.62 -9.08
N LEU A 235 28.47 -19.62 -8.75
CA LEU A 235 27.89 -20.59 -7.83
C LEU A 235 27.79 -21.97 -8.51
N THR A 236 28.06 -23.05 -7.77
CA THR A 236 27.87 -24.42 -8.25
C THR A 236 26.39 -24.83 -8.19
N GLY A 237 25.65 -24.32 -7.20
CA GLY A 237 24.25 -24.66 -6.98
C GLY A 237 23.51 -23.64 -6.12
N THR A 238 22.18 -23.68 -6.19
CA THR A 238 21.28 -22.90 -5.34
C THR A 238 19.97 -23.65 -5.08
N ARG A 239 19.28 -23.25 -4.00
CA ARG A 239 17.91 -23.67 -3.69
C ARG A 239 16.88 -22.59 -4.05
N LEU A 240 17.32 -21.40 -4.41
CA LEU A 240 16.47 -20.25 -4.67
C LEU A 240 15.94 -20.27 -6.11
N SER A 241 14.74 -19.73 -6.27
CA SER A 241 14.08 -19.46 -7.54
C SER A 241 13.84 -17.96 -7.73
N ALA A 242 13.54 -17.54 -8.96
CA ALA A 242 13.11 -16.16 -9.20
C ALA A 242 11.86 -15.85 -8.36
N ASP A 243 11.76 -14.61 -7.88
CA ASP A 243 10.72 -14.08 -7.00
C ASP A 243 10.73 -14.55 -5.54
N ASP A 244 11.66 -15.43 -5.14
CA ASP A 244 11.82 -15.85 -3.74
C ASP A 244 12.29 -14.69 -2.85
N TRP A 245 11.91 -14.77 -1.58
CA TRP A 245 12.37 -13.85 -0.53
C TRP A 245 13.55 -14.45 0.22
N VAL A 246 14.53 -13.60 0.55
CA VAL A 246 15.70 -13.95 1.36
C VAL A 246 15.89 -12.91 2.46
N GLU A 247 16.31 -13.35 3.64
CA GLU A 247 16.73 -12.48 4.73
C GLU A 247 18.24 -12.29 4.74
N SER A 248 18.72 -11.25 5.43
CA SER A 248 20.17 -11.06 5.63
C SER A 248 20.80 -12.28 6.32
N GLY A 249 21.88 -12.80 5.75
CA GLY A 249 22.57 -14.01 6.23
C GLY A 249 22.02 -15.34 5.71
N ASP A 250 20.88 -15.34 5.00
CA ASP A 250 20.31 -16.57 4.41
C ASP A 250 21.20 -17.16 3.32
N THR A 251 21.08 -18.47 3.12
CA THR A 251 21.85 -19.18 2.08
C THR A 251 21.35 -18.84 0.69
N VAL A 252 22.19 -18.16 -0.09
CA VAL A 252 21.94 -17.83 -1.50
C VAL A 252 22.33 -19.00 -2.41
N GLY A 253 23.42 -19.68 -2.09
CA GLY A 253 23.91 -20.80 -2.87
C GLY A 253 25.17 -21.40 -2.28
N TRP A 254 25.82 -22.26 -3.04
CA TRP A 254 27.09 -22.86 -2.66
C TRP A 254 28.04 -22.97 -3.84
N MET A 255 29.33 -22.95 -3.51
CA MET A 255 30.44 -23.17 -4.42
C MET A 255 31.19 -24.42 -3.98
N GLN A 256 31.70 -25.18 -4.94
CA GLN A 256 32.55 -26.34 -4.69
C GLN A 256 33.85 -26.21 -5.49
N GLU A 257 34.93 -26.76 -4.93
CA GLU A 257 36.16 -26.95 -5.66
C GLU A 257 35.90 -27.77 -6.92
N THR A 258 36.37 -27.25 -8.05
CA THR A 258 36.29 -27.97 -9.32
C THR A 258 37.45 -28.96 -9.41
N GLU A 259 37.25 -30.08 -10.13
CA GLU A 259 38.20 -31.20 -10.29
C GLU A 259 39.63 -30.81 -10.72
N ASN A 260 39.87 -29.56 -11.12
CA ASN A 260 41.16 -29.03 -11.53
C ASN A 260 41.98 -28.39 -10.38
N ASN A 261 41.60 -28.61 -9.11
CA ASN A 261 42.29 -28.05 -7.92
C ASN A 261 42.36 -26.51 -7.89
N ALA A 262 41.47 -25.83 -8.62
CA ALA A 262 41.33 -24.38 -8.53
C ALA A 262 40.41 -24.03 -7.34
N ALA A 263 40.87 -23.14 -6.47
CA ALA A 263 40.07 -22.62 -5.36
C ALA A 263 38.77 -22.00 -5.90
N PRO A 264 37.60 -22.23 -5.26
CA PRO A 264 36.34 -21.67 -5.71
C PRO A 264 36.35 -20.16 -5.50
N LEU A 265 36.08 -19.40 -6.56
CA LEU A 265 36.03 -17.94 -6.53
C LEU A 265 34.58 -17.47 -6.58
N LEU A 266 34.20 -16.61 -5.63
CA LEU A 266 32.90 -15.92 -5.70
C LEU A 266 33.05 -14.65 -6.53
N PHE A 267 32.22 -14.52 -7.55
CA PHE A 267 31.99 -13.21 -8.16
C PHE A 267 30.90 -12.48 -7.39
N PHE A 268 31.22 -11.30 -6.87
CA PHE A 268 30.28 -10.47 -6.13
C PHE A 268 30.24 -9.05 -6.69
N ALA A 269 29.05 -8.57 -7.03
CA ALA A 269 28.86 -7.21 -7.53
C ALA A 269 27.69 -6.54 -6.83
N VAL A 270 27.80 -5.23 -6.65
CA VAL A 270 26.77 -4.41 -6.03
C VAL A 270 26.42 -3.25 -6.95
N MET A 271 25.12 -3.05 -7.16
CA MET A 271 24.57 -1.96 -7.95
C MET A 271 23.66 -1.11 -7.07
N LYS A 272 23.82 0.21 -7.17
CA LYS A 272 22.91 1.19 -6.59
C LYS A 272 22.40 2.08 -7.70
N ASP A 273 21.09 2.22 -7.81
CA ASP A 273 20.44 3.06 -8.83
C ASP A 273 20.94 2.77 -10.26
N LYS A 274 21.21 1.48 -10.57
CA LYS A 274 21.73 0.97 -11.86
C LYS A 274 23.20 1.27 -12.17
N THR A 275 23.96 1.76 -11.19
CA THR A 275 25.42 1.96 -11.32
C THR A 275 26.14 0.96 -10.44
N TYR A 276 27.16 0.29 -10.98
CA TYR A 276 28.04 -0.58 -10.20
C TYR A 276 28.87 0.27 -9.24
N ILE A 277 28.90 -0.13 -7.98
CA ILE A 277 29.68 0.50 -6.92
C ILE A 277 30.65 -0.53 -6.33
N ASP A 278 31.74 -0.06 -5.73
CA ASP A 278 32.72 -0.96 -5.12
C ASP A 278 32.09 -1.67 -3.92
N PRO A 279 31.94 -3.02 -3.96
CA PRO A 279 31.40 -3.77 -2.84
C PRO A 279 32.23 -3.65 -1.56
N ALA A 280 33.54 -3.41 -1.66
CA ALA A 280 34.43 -3.24 -0.51
C ALA A 280 34.17 -1.95 0.28
N GLU A 281 33.53 -0.95 -0.32
CA GLU A 281 33.18 0.30 0.37
C GLU A 281 31.85 0.20 1.13
N VAL A 282 30.99 -0.76 0.78
CA VAL A 282 29.62 -0.87 1.32
C VAL A 282 29.44 -2.10 2.19
N VAL A 283 30.25 -3.13 1.99
CA VAL A 283 30.22 -4.38 2.75
C VAL A 283 31.49 -4.47 3.58
N SER A 284 31.34 -4.66 4.90
CA SER A 284 32.46 -4.92 5.79
C SER A 284 32.90 -6.37 5.65
N PHE A 285 34.04 -6.59 5.00
CA PHE A 285 34.75 -7.87 5.00
C PHE A 285 35.70 -7.85 6.21
N ASP A 286 35.44 -8.70 7.21
CA ASP A 286 36.33 -8.97 8.37
C ASP A 286 36.85 -10.41 8.28
#